data_AF-A0A6A3Z7C2-F1
#
_entry.id   AF-A0A6A3Z7C2-F1
#
_cell.length_a   1.000
_cell.length_b   1.000
_cell.length_c   1.000
_cell.angle_alpha   90.00
_cell.angle_beta   90.00
_cell.angle_gamma   90.00
#
_symmetry.space_group_name_H-M   'P 1'
#
loop_
_entity.id
_entity.type
_entity.pdbx_description
1 polymer ?
#
loop_
_entity_poly.entity_id
_entity_poly.type
_entity_poly.pdbx_seq_one_letter_code
_entity_poly.pdbx_strand_id
1 'polypeptide(L)'
;MSKDDRGKGDTTAGVFTGLYACHPLSGRHVPIYLAEYVLTHYGTGVVMGAPAHDSRDLAFAHHHNQEVRSVVGGGSDGSLCNEDEMFTEHGVLRDSGEPRCRRDAPRSAL
;
A
#
# COMPACT_ATOMS: atom_id res chain seq x y z
N MET A 1 23.40 16.62 12.40
CA MET A 1 22.26 16.59 11.46
C MET A 1 22.23 17.94 10.75
N SER A 2 22.71 17.99 9.51
CA SER A 2 22.82 19.25 8.76
C SER A 2 21.43 19.76 8.37
N LYS A 3 21.27 21.08 8.22
CA LYS A 3 19.98 21.72 7.98
C LYS A 3 19.43 21.47 6.56
N ASP A 4 20.24 20.93 5.66
CA ASP A 4 19.97 20.88 4.22
C ASP A 4 19.33 19.57 3.72
N ASP A 5 19.20 18.55 4.57
CA ASP A 5 18.55 17.28 4.20
C ASP A 5 17.02 17.31 4.32
N ARG A 6 16.44 18.39 4.86
CA ARG A 6 14.99 18.54 5.14
C ARG A 6 14.11 18.74 3.90
N GLY A 7 14.67 18.75 2.68
CA GLY A 7 13.95 19.12 1.45
C GLY A 7 14.24 18.26 0.22
N LYS A 8 15.01 17.19 0.36
CA LYS A 8 15.20 16.20 -0.71
C LYS A 8 14.07 15.19 -0.55
N GLY A 9 13.08 15.20 -1.43
CA GLY A 9 11.91 14.31 -1.42
C GLY A 9 12.25 12.84 -1.72
N ASP A 10 13.30 12.31 -1.11
CA ASP A 10 13.79 10.93 -1.15
C ASP A 10 13.82 10.37 0.27
N THR A 11 12.75 10.63 1.02
CA THR A 11 12.69 10.40 2.45
C THR A 11 12.00 9.08 2.73
N THR A 12 12.74 7.98 2.55
CA THR A 12 12.34 6.64 3.02
C THR A 12 12.42 6.51 4.55
N ALA A 13 12.81 7.58 5.25
CA ALA A 13 12.83 7.63 6.70
C ALA A 13 11.42 7.43 7.28
N GLY A 14 11.34 6.48 8.19
CA GLY A 14 10.15 6.23 8.98
C GLY A 14 10.44 5.29 10.14
N VAL A 15 9.51 5.23 11.08
CA VAL A 15 9.64 4.44 12.31
C VAL A 15 8.41 3.56 12.47
N PHE A 16 8.63 2.29 12.76
CA PHE A 16 7.55 1.37 13.09
C PHE A 16 6.93 1.74 14.44
N THR A 17 5.61 1.86 14.48
CA THR A 17 4.89 2.28 15.69
C THR A 17 4.67 1.18 16.72
N GLY A 18 4.94 -0.09 16.36
CA GLY A 18 4.54 -1.24 17.18
C GLY A 18 3.07 -1.63 17.02
N LEU A 19 2.28 -0.85 16.28
CA LEU A 19 0.86 -1.08 16.07
C LEU A 19 0.59 -1.72 14.70
N TYR A 20 -0.53 -2.44 14.64
CA TYR A 20 -1.03 -3.06 13.42
C TYR A 20 -2.47 -2.64 13.17
N ALA A 21 -2.81 -2.40 11.91
CA ALA A 21 -4.16 -2.23 11.42
C ALA A 21 -4.69 -3.55 10.84
N CYS A 22 -5.97 -3.84 10.99
CA CYS A 22 -6.60 -4.97 10.31
C CYS A 22 -7.09 -4.54 8.92
N HIS A 23 -6.58 -5.20 7.87
CA HIS A 23 -7.04 -4.96 6.50
C HIS A 23 -8.47 -5.47 6.32
N PRO A 24 -9.44 -4.63 5.93
CA PRO A 24 -10.87 -4.97 5.99
C PRO A 24 -11.30 -6.11 5.06
N LEU A 25 -10.61 -6.29 3.93
CA LEU A 25 -10.94 -7.35 2.95
C LEU A 25 -10.18 -8.66 3.20
N SER A 26 -8.86 -8.60 3.36
CA SER A 26 -8.02 -9.79 3.53
C SER A 26 -7.92 -10.27 4.99
N GLY A 27 -8.32 -9.44 5.97
CA GLY A 27 -8.16 -9.73 7.40
C GLY A 27 -6.70 -9.74 7.88
N ARG A 28 -5.74 -9.39 7.01
CA ARG A 28 -4.31 -9.37 7.35
C ARG A 28 -3.99 -8.22 8.29
N HIS A 29 -3.06 -8.44 9.22
CA HIS A 29 -2.49 -7.36 10.02
C HIS A 29 -1.42 -6.61 9.22
N VAL A 30 -1.64 -5.32 9.01
CA VAL A 30 -0.75 -4.41 8.28
C VAL A 30 -0.01 -3.54 9.30
N PRO A 31 1.33 -3.51 9.30
CA PRO A 31 2.09 -2.70 10.24
C PRO A 31 1.89 -1.20 9.99
N ILE A 32 1.81 -0.41 11.05
CA ILE A 32 1.64 1.05 10.98
C ILE A 32 3.00 1.73 11.18
N TYR A 33 3.37 2.58 10.22
CA TYR A 33 4.60 3.37 10.23
C TYR A 33 4.31 4.86 10.35
N LEU A 34 5.18 5.58 11.04
CA LEU A 34 5.31 7.03 10.92
C LEU A 34 6.35 7.30 9.84
N ALA A 35 5.95 7.86 8.70
CA ALA A 35 6.84 8.14 7.58
C ALA A 35 6.87 9.64 7.29
N GLU A 36 8.04 10.20 6.99
CA GLU A 36 8.20 11.65 6.79
C GLU A 36 7.50 12.16 5.51
N TYR A 37 7.28 11.29 4.52
CA TYR A 37 6.58 11.63 3.29
C TYR A 37 5.04 11.69 3.41
N VAL A 38 4.48 11.34 4.58
CA VAL A 38 3.04 11.43 4.86
C VAL A 38 2.75 12.73 5.62
N LEU A 39 2.08 13.67 4.96
CA LEU A 39 1.80 15.00 5.52
C LEU A 39 0.53 14.99 6.36
N THR A 40 0.64 15.26 7.67
CA THR A 40 -0.50 15.31 8.61
C THR A 40 -1.58 16.31 8.23
N HIS A 41 -1.21 17.37 7.50
CA HIS A 41 -2.13 18.44 7.09
C HIS A 41 -2.73 18.26 5.69
N TYR A 42 -2.42 17.17 4.99
CA TYR A 42 -2.94 16.87 3.66
C TYR A 42 -3.76 15.58 3.68
N GLY A 43 -4.98 15.64 3.15
CA GLY A 43 -5.93 14.52 3.26
C GLY A 43 -6.32 14.24 4.71
N THR A 44 -6.27 12.98 5.12
CA THR A 44 -6.54 12.53 6.50
C THR A 44 -5.27 12.43 7.36
N GLY A 45 -4.09 12.72 6.78
CA GLY A 45 -2.79 12.49 7.43
C GLY A 45 -2.37 11.02 7.51
N VAL A 46 -3.08 10.12 6.82
CA VAL A 46 -2.78 8.68 6.76
C VAL A 46 -2.95 8.18 5.32
N VAL A 47 -2.02 7.37 4.85
CA VAL A 47 -2.04 6.73 3.52
C VAL A 47 -1.88 5.23 3.68
N MET A 48 -2.59 4.45 2.86
CA MET A 48 -2.38 3.00 2.78
C MET A 48 -1.28 2.72 1.77
N GLY A 49 -0.22 2.04 2.20
CA GLY A 49 0.93 1.74 1.35
C GLY A 49 0.60 0.68 0.31
N ALA A 50 0.82 1.00 -0.98
CA ALA A 50 0.67 0.07 -2.10
C ALA A 50 2.01 -0.07 -2.87
N PRO A 51 3.00 -0.80 -2.32
CA PRO A 51 4.37 -0.80 -2.85
C PRO A 51 4.49 -1.26 -4.31
N ALA A 52 3.63 -2.17 -4.77
CA ALA A 52 3.68 -2.65 -6.15
C ALA A 52 3.21 -1.61 -7.19
N HIS A 53 2.54 -0.53 -6.76
CA HIS A 53 1.83 0.40 -7.65
C HIS A 53 2.11 1.89 -7.34
N ASP A 54 2.84 2.24 -6.28
CA ASP A 54 3.31 3.61 -5.97
C ASP A 54 4.83 3.60 -5.69
N SER A 55 5.56 4.50 -6.35
CA SER A 55 7.04 4.55 -6.28
C SER A 55 7.56 4.95 -4.91
N ARG A 56 6.83 5.78 -4.17
CA ARG A 56 7.23 6.22 -2.83
C ARG A 56 7.06 5.09 -1.85
N ASP A 57 5.95 4.37 -1.95
CA ASP A 57 5.68 3.20 -1.12
C ASP A 57 6.65 2.05 -1.46
N LEU A 58 7.05 1.90 -2.73
CA LEU A 58 8.07 0.92 -3.12
C LEU A 58 9.43 1.22 -2.48
N ALA A 59 9.89 2.47 -2.58
CA ALA A 59 11.16 2.90 -1.97
C ALA A 59 11.13 2.70 -0.44
N PHE A 60 10.00 3.02 0.20
CA PHE A 60 9.81 2.78 1.62
C PHE A 60 9.80 1.28 1.95
N ALA A 61 9.10 0.47 1.17
CA ALA A 61 9.03 -0.97 1.38
C ALA A 61 10.40 -1.65 1.26
N HIS A 62 11.21 -1.29 0.26
CA HIS A 62 12.57 -1.80 0.14
C HIS A 62 13.47 -1.38 1.31
N HIS A 63 13.38 -0.13 1.74
CA HIS A 63 14.20 0.37 2.86
C HIS A 63 13.84 -0.31 4.20
N HIS A 64 12.55 -0.65 4.41
CA HIS A 64 12.05 -1.25 5.65
C HIS A 64 11.78 -2.77 5.52
N ASN A 65 12.27 -3.41 4.46
CA ASN A 65 12.07 -4.83 4.15
C ASN A 65 10.60 -5.29 4.28
N GLN A 66 9.67 -4.51 3.74
CA GLN A 66 8.25 -4.83 3.71
C GLN A 66 7.91 -5.68 2.48
N GLU A 67 6.84 -6.46 2.60
CA GLU A 67 6.31 -7.27 1.49
C GLU A 67 5.78 -6.39 0.37
N VAL A 68 6.26 -6.63 -0.85
CA VAL A 68 5.73 -6.04 -2.08
C VAL A 68 4.83 -7.08 -2.74
N ARG A 69 3.52 -6.82 -2.80
CA ARG A 69 2.54 -7.70 -3.44
C ARG A 69 1.83 -6.96 -4.57
N SER A 70 1.96 -7.45 -5.79
CA SER A 70 1.22 -6.94 -6.94
C SER A 70 -0.22 -7.46 -6.94
N VAL A 71 -1.17 -6.56 -7.17
CA VAL A 71 -2.61 -6.88 -7.31
C VAL A 71 -3.17 -6.50 -8.68
N VAL A 72 -2.33 -5.95 -9.56
CA VAL A 72 -2.70 -5.58 -10.93
C VAL A 72 -1.68 -6.17 -11.89
N GLY A 73 -2.18 -6.88 -12.91
CA GLY A 73 -1.35 -7.47 -13.98
C GLY A 73 -1.60 -6.83 -15.34
N GLY A 74 -0.54 -6.72 -16.15
CA GLY A 74 -0.63 -6.30 -17.55
C GLY A 74 -1.08 -7.44 -18.47
N GLY A 75 -2.26 -7.28 -19.09
CA GLY A 75 -2.73 -8.09 -20.23
C GLY A 75 -3.41 -9.43 -19.90
N SER A 76 -4.22 -9.90 -20.86
CA SER A 76 -4.96 -11.19 -20.85
C SER A 76 -4.10 -12.43 -20.72
N ASP A 77 -2.80 -12.32 -20.99
CA ASP A 77 -1.91 -13.46 -21.21
C ASP A 77 -1.14 -13.85 -19.95
N GLY A 78 -1.50 -13.23 -18.82
CA GLY A 78 -0.94 -13.57 -17.53
C GLY A 78 0.55 -13.35 -17.38
N SER A 79 1.12 -12.45 -18.20
CA SER A 79 2.48 -11.94 -18.04
C SER A 79 2.71 -11.61 -16.57
N LEU A 80 3.68 -12.29 -15.97
CA LEU A 80 4.09 -12.07 -14.60
C LEU A 80 4.69 -10.68 -14.56
N CYS A 81 4.01 -9.74 -13.89
CA CYS A 81 4.68 -8.53 -13.44
C CYS A 81 5.78 -9.02 -12.50
N ASN A 82 7.04 -8.74 -12.81
CA ASN A 82 8.14 -9.08 -11.93
C ASN A 82 7.82 -8.49 -10.55
N GLU A 83 8.01 -9.27 -9.48
CA GLU A 83 7.68 -8.83 -8.11
C GLU A 83 8.48 -7.59 -7.69
N ASP A 84 9.59 -7.34 -8.39
CA ASP A 84 10.50 -6.21 -8.22
C ASP A 84 10.20 -4.99 -9.12
N GLU A 85 9.26 -5.10 -10.08
CA GLU A 85 8.93 -4.00 -10.99
C GLU A 85 7.59 -3.36 -10.63
N MET A 86 7.64 -2.06 -10.35
CA MET A 86 6.47 -1.22 -10.10
C MET A 86 5.57 -1.16 -11.33
N PHE A 87 4.28 -1.47 -11.16
CA PHE A 87 3.29 -1.39 -12.22
C PHE A 87 2.30 -0.25 -11.95
N THR A 88 2.38 0.85 -12.68
CA THR A 88 1.48 2.01 -12.53
C THR A 88 0.36 2.07 -13.55
N GLU A 89 0.46 1.28 -14.61
CA GLU A 89 -0.51 1.32 -15.69
C GLU A 89 -1.84 0.67 -15.30
N HIS A 90 -2.88 0.93 -16.08
CA HIS A 90 -4.14 0.20 -15.92
C HIS A 90 -3.95 -1.26 -16.33
N GLY A 91 -4.48 -2.18 -15.52
CA GLY A 91 -4.40 -3.61 -15.77
C GLY A 91 -5.59 -4.38 -15.20
N VAL A 92 -5.47 -5.71 -15.22
CA VAL A 92 -6.50 -6.62 -14.72
C VAL A 92 -6.24 -6.92 -13.25
N LEU A 93 -7.29 -6.87 -12.43
CA LEU A 93 -7.21 -7.23 -11.02
C LEU A 93 -6.82 -8.70 -10.86
N ARG A 94 -5.77 -8.93 -10.08
CA ARG A 94 -5.29 -10.25 -9.64
C ARG A 94 -5.15 -10.23 -8.13
N ASP A 95 -5.14 -11.40 -7.50
CA ASP A 95 -4.82 -11.53 -6.07
C ASP A 95 -5.70 -10.72 -5.09
N SER A 96 -6.84 -10.19 -5.56
CA SER A 96 -7.68 -9.23 -4.86
C SER A 96 -8.93 -9.84 -4.21
N GLY A 97 -9.07 -11.17 -4.25
CA GLY A 97 -10.27 -11.88 -3.81
C GLY A 97 -11.52 -11.49 -4.60
N GLU A 98 -12.69 -11.98 -4.18
CA GLU A 98 -13.95 -11.47 -4.72
C GLU A 98 -14.23 -10.07 -4.19
N PRO A 99 -14.59 -9.09 -5.06
CA PRO A 99 -15.11 -7.82 -4.62
C PRO A 99 -16.47 -8.07 -3.98
N ARG A 100 -16.46 -8.29 -2.65
CA ARG A 100 -17.68 -8.42 -1.85
C ARG A 100 -18.37 -7.06 -1.81
N CYS A 101 -19.11 -6.74 -2.86
CA CYS A 101 -20.11 -5.70 -2.83
C CYS A 101 -21.09 -6.11 -1.72
N ARG A 102 -21.18 -5.34 -0.63
CA ARG A 102 -22.17 -5.56 0.44
C ARG A 102 -23.60 -5.30 -0.07
N ARG A 103 -24.05 -6.04 -1.08
CA ARG A 103 -25.43 -6.01 -1.57
C ARG A 103 -26.32 -7.03 -0.86
N ASP A 104 -25.72 -7.97 -0.13
CA ASP A 104 -26.44 -8.99 0.65
C ASP A 104 -26.02 -8.96 2.12
N ALA A 105 -26.36 -7.87 2.82
CA ALA A 105 -26.63 -8.02 4.25
C ALA A 105 -27.99 -8.72 4.36
N PRO A 106 -28.15 -9.81 5.13
CA PRO A 106 -29.46 -10.42 5.31
C PRO A 106 -30.42 -9.37 5.88
N ARG A 107 -31.45 -9.02 5.12
CA ARG A 107 -32.61 -8.26 5.61
C ARG A 107 -33.43 -9.18 6.51
N SER A 108 -32.93 -9.52 7.69
CA SER A 108 -33.74 -10.15 8.73
C SER A 108 -33.06 -10.01 10.09
N ALA A 109 -33.27 -8.83 10.70
CA ALA A 109 -33.29 -8.66 12.14
C ALA A 109 -34.50 -7.76 12.47
N LEU A 110 -35.68 -8.37 12.47
CA LEU A 110 -36.84 -7.99 13.27
C LEU A 110 -37.39 -9.29 13.88
#